data_AF-A4FSF9-F1
#
_entry.id   AF-A4FSF9-F1
#
_cell.length_a   1.000
_cell.length_b   1.000
_cell.length_c   1.000
_cell.angle_alpha   90.00
_cell.angle_beta   90.00
_cell.angle_gamma   90.00
#
_symmetry.space_group_name_H-M   'P 1'
#
loop_
_entity.id
_entity.type
_entity.pdbx_description
1 polymer ?
#
loop_
_entity_poly.entity_id
_entity_poly.type
_entity_poly.pdbx_seq_one_letter_code
_entity_poly.pdbx_strand_id
1 'polypeptide(L)'
;RGDNILVSACDVGMDLSLDGVHRALQRGLQVGLASIVGGWFLLKIGLISVQSPCYVSFLLIFLATVIALYVDSLRVEIRGKAVLITGCDSGFGHALAIRLERMGFTVFAGCLFESQEGEGAAKLKSLGRKDLHVIQLDVTSDEQ
;
A
#
# COMPACT_ATOMS: atom_id res chain seq x y z
N ARG A 1 -34.12 81.47 33.46
CA ARG A 1 -33.61 80.96 32.16
C ARG A 1 -32.26 80.28 32.41
N GLY A 2 -32.26 79.13 33.10
CA GLY A 2 -31.03 78.44 33.55
C GLY A 2 -31.16 76.93 33.74
N ASP A 3 -32.37 76.38 33.76
CA ASP A 3 -32.59 74.99 34.20
C ASP A 3 -32.44 73.94 33.09
N ASN A 4 -32.34 74.34 31.81
CA ASN A 4 -32.25 73.41 30.68
C ASN A 4 -30.83 72.94 30.34
N ILE A 5 -29.78 73.61 30.85
CA ILE A 5 -28.38 73.27 30.54
C ILE A 5 -27.89 72.10 31.42
N LEU A 6 -28.36 72.04 32.66
CA LEU A 6 -28.01 70.98 33.62
C LEU A 6 -28.60 69.63 33.22
N VAL A 7 -29.83 69.61 32.68
CA VAL A 7 -30.46 68.39 32.15
C VAL A 7 -29.72 67.91 30.89
N SER A 8 -29.37 68.82 29.98
CA SER A 8 -28.64 68.47 28.76
C SER A 8 -27.22 67.94 29.03
N ALA A 9 -26.52 68.47 30.04
CA ALA A 9 -25.21 67.94 30.44
C ALA A 9 -25.30 66.57 31.13
N CYS A 10 -26.39 66.31 31.86
CA CYS A 10 -26.64 65.02 32.50
C CYS A 10 -27.02 63.95 31.47
N ASP A 11 -27.85 64.28 30.48
CA ASP A 11 -28.21 63.39 29.35
C ASP A 11 -26.97 63.02 28.52
N VAL A 12 -26.16 64.01 28.13
CA VAL A 12 -24.93 63.75 27.34
C VAL A 12 -23.91 62.93 28.14
N GLY A 13 -23.81 63.14 29.46
CA GLY A 13 -22.96 62.33 30.33
C GLY A 13 -23.43 60.87 30.48
N MET A 14 -24.75 60.65 30.52
CA MET A 14 -25.34 59.32 30.56
C MET A 14 -25.18 58.58 29.23
N ASP A 15 -25.37 59.24 28.08
CA ASP A 15 -25.17 58.64 26.76
C ASP A 15 -23.69 58.27 26.51
N LEU A 16 -22.75 59.16 26.87
CA LEU A 16 -21.32 58.88 26.79
C LEU A 16 -20.89 57.70 27.68
N SER A 17 -21.55 57.53 28.83
CA SER A 17 -21.33 56.41 29.75
C SER A 17 -21.89 55.11 29.18
N LEU A 18 -23.11 55.14 28.61
CA LEU A 18 -23.75 53.97 28.01
C LEU A 18 -22.95 53.46 26.79
N ASP A 19 -22.44 54.36 25.95
CA ASP A 19 -21.56 54.02 24.83
C ASP A 19 -20.19 53.48 25.29
N GLY A 20 -19.68 53.97 26.42
CA GLY A 20 -18.49 53.42 27.08
C GLY A 20 -18.71 51.99 27.53
N VAL A 21 -19.85 51.73 28.20
CA VAL A 21 -20.25 50.40 28.68
C VAL A 21 -20.51 49.44 27.51
N HIS A 22 -21.21 49.87 26.47
CA HIS A 22 -21.50 49.01 25.32
C HIS A 22 -20.24 48.62 24.54
N ARG A 23 -19.30 49.56 24.36
CA ARG A 23 -17.99 49.27 23.74
C ARG A 23 -17.12 48.36 24.61
N ALA A 24 -17.18 48.50 25.93
CA ALA A 24 -16.48 47.61 26.85
C ALA A 24 -17.06 46.18 26.81
N LEU A 25 -18.39 46.05 26.81
CA LEU A 25 -19.09 44.77 26.72
C LEU A 25 -18.77 44.05 25.40
N GLN A 26 -18.84 44.77 24.29
CA GLN A 26 -18.59 44.21 22.95
C GLN A 26 -17.13 43.79 22.76
N ARG A 27 -16.17 44.57 23.30
CA ARG A 27 -14.76 44.16 23.32
C ARG A 27 -14.57 42.90 24.16
N GLY A 28 -15.12 42.85 25.37
CA GLY A 28 -15.04 41.68 26.25
C GLY A 28 -15.58 40.40 25.59
N LEU A 29 -16.73 40.49 24.93
CA LEU A 29 -17.32 39.38 24.18
C LEU A 29 -16.43 38.91 23.02
N GLN A 30 -15.84 39.84 22.26
CA GLN A 30 -14.94 39.49 21.16
C GLN A 30 -13.67 38.79 21.64
N VAL A 31 -13.06 39.24 22.75
CA VAL A 31 -11.86 38.57 23.29
C VAL A 31 -12.23 37.17 23.80
N GLY A 32 -13.36 37.04 24.49
CA GLY A 32 -13.85 35.75 24.99
C GLY A 32 -14.09 34.73 23.88
N LEU A 33 -14.78 35.14 22.80
CA LEU A 33 -15.01 34.27 21.64
C LEU A 33 -13.71 33.90 20.93
N ALA A 34 -12.78 34.85 20.76
CA ALA A 34 -11.49 34.58 20.15
C ALA A 34 -10.65 33.59 20.96
N SER A 35 -10.69 33.66 22.30
CA SER A 35 -10.02 32.70 23.17
C SER A 35 -10.61 31.29 23.07
N ILE A 36 -11.93 31.16 22.98
CA ILE A 36 -12.61 29.86 22.83
C ILE A 36 -12.28 29.23 21.47
N VAL A 37 -12.36 30.00 20.38
CA VAL A 37 -12.05 29.53 19.02
C VAL A 37 -10.57 29.17 18.91
N GLY A 38 -9.68 30.01 19.45
CA GLY A 38 -8.23 29.75 19.49
C GLY A 38 -7.89 28.49 20.29
N GLY A 39 -8.51 28.31 21.46
CA GLY A 39 -8.32 27.10 22.28
C GLY A 39 -8.82 25.83 21.58
N TRP A 40 -9.98 25.88 20.93
CA TRP A 40 -10.51 24.75 20.16
C TRP A 40 -9.61 24.39 18.96
N PHE A 41 -9.10 25.40 18.25
CA PHE A 41 -8.19 25.23 17.12
C PHE A 41 -6.85 24.61 17.55
N LEU A 42 -6.26 25.11 18.64
CA LEU A 42 -5.00 24.57 19.19
C LEU A 42 -5.17 23.13 19.74
N LEU A 43 -6.29 22.84 20.40
CA LEU A 43 -6.59 21.48 20.90
C LEU A 43 -6.75 20.49 19.74
N LYS A 44 -7.41 20.89 18.65
CA LYS A 44 -7.55 20.06 17.44
C LYS A 44 -6.22 19.88 16.72
N ILE A 45 -5.37 20.91 16.61
CA ILE A 45 -4.02 20.79 16.04
C ILE A 45 -3.19 19.75 16.81
N GLY A 46 -3.25 19.77 18.15
CA GLY A 46 -2.58 18.79 19.00
C GLY A 46 -3.07 17.35 18.76
N LEU A 47 -4.39 17.15 18.66
CA LEU A 47 -4.96 15.82 18.39
C LEU A 47 -4.69 15.32 16.94
N ILE A 48 -4.73 16.21 15.95
CA ILE A 48 -4.47 15.88 14.53
C ILE A 48 -3.02 15.41 14.35
N SER A 49 -2.09 15.97 15.13
CA SER A 49 -0.67 15.62 15.08
C SER A 49 -0.40 14.19 15.60
N VAL A 50 -1.29 13.66 16.45
CA VAL A 50 -1.16 12.31 17.02
C VAL A 50 -1.95 11.27 16.22
N GLN A 51 -3.11 11.63 15.67
CA GLN A 51 -3.96 10.72 14.88
C GLN A 51 -3.38 10.39 13.49
N SER A 52 -2.63 11.32 12.90
CA SER A 52 -2.08 11.18 11.54
C SER A 52 -0.96 10.13 11.43
N PRO A 53 0.07 10.13 12.29
CA PRO A 53 1.15 9.14 12.19
C PRO A 53 0.69 7.73 12.56
N CYS A 54 -0.21 7.56 13.53
CA CYS A 54 -0.68 6.23 13.92
C CYS A 54 -1.52 5.56 12.83
N TYR A 55 -2.31 6.35 12.08
CA TYR A 55 -3.09 5.83 10.96
C TYR A 55 -2.17 5.39 9.81
N VAL A 56 -1.12 6.17 9.51
CA VAL A 56 -0.13 5.81 8.48
C VAL A 56 0.64 4.55 8.90
N SER A 57 1.10 4.47 10.15
CA SER A 57 1.78 3.26 10.66
C SER A 57 0.85 2.04 10.63
N PHE A 58 -0.41 2.18 11.02
CA PHE A 58 -1.39 1.08 10.98
C PHE A 58 -1.67 0.63 9.54
N LEU A 59 -1.85 1.57 8.60
CA LEU A 59 -2.04 1.27 7.18
C LEU A 59 -0.81 0.54 6.60
N LEU A 60 0.40 0.99 6.94
CA LEU A 60 1.64 0.36 6.47
C LEU A 60 1.83 -1.03 7.05
N ILE A 61 1.55 -1.24 8.34
CA ILE A 61 1.61 -2.57 8.98
C ILE A 61 0.56 -3.49 8.35
N PHE A 62 -0.68 -3.02 8.21
CA PHE A 62 -1.75 -3.81 7.58
C PHE A 62 -1.39 -4.19 6.15
N LEU A 63 -0.92 -3.23 5.34
CA LEU A 63 -0.48 -3.48 3.97
C LEU A 63 0.69 -4.47 3.93
N ALA A 64 1.69 -4.29 4.80
CA ALA A 64 2.83 -5.20 4.89
C ALA A 64 2.40 -6.62 5.30
N THR A 65 1.45 -6.76 6.24
CA THR A 65 0.88 -8.06 6.62
C THR A 65 0.13 -8.70 5.45
N VAL A 66 -0.72 -7.95 4.74
CA VAL A 66 -1.44 -8.46 3.56
C VAL A 66 -0.46 -8.89 2.47
N ILE A 67 0.58 -8.10 2.19
CA ILE A 67 1.63 -8.46 1.22
C ILE A 67 2.37 -9.71 1.69
N ALA A 68 2.75 -9.80 2.96
CA ALA A 68 3.45 -10.97 3.49
C ALA A 68 2.59 -12.25 3.38
N LEU A 69 1.30 -12.17 3.71
CA LEU A 69 0.36 -13.28 3.56
C LEU A 69 0.13 -13.66 2.10
N TYR A 70 0.07 -12.68 1.19
CA TYR A 70 -0.04 -12.91 -0.24
C TYR A 70 1.21 -13.60 -0.81
N VAL A 71 2.40 -13.14 -0.43
CA VAL A 71 3.67 -13.74 -0.86
C VAL A 71 3.84 -15.15 -0.27
N ASP A 72 3.43 -15.38 0.97
CA ASP A 72 3.46 -16.71 1.58
C ASP A 72 2.48 -17.67 0.89
N SER A 73 1.29 -17.18 0.51
CA SER A 73 0.34 -17.96 -0.31
C SER A 73 0.89 -18.28 -1.71
N LEU A 74 1.76 -17.43 -2.25
CA LEU A 74 2.49 -17.68 -3.51
C LEU A 74 3.72 -18.59 -3.32
N ARG A 75 4.14 -18.89 -2.09
CA ARG A 75 5.16 -19.92 -1.84
C ARG A 75 4.54 -21.28 -2.12
N VAL A 76 4.56 -21.63 -3.39
CA VAL A 76 4.30 -22.97 -3.88
C VAL A 76 5.32 -23.89 -3.20
N GLU A 77 4.86 -24.76 -2.31
CA GLU A 77 5.70 -25.83 -1.77
C GLU A 77 6.24 -26.65 -2.94
N ILE A 78 7.54 -26.56 -3.17
CA ILE A 78 8.21 -27.10 -4.36
C ILE A 78 8.33 -28.63 -4.27
N ARG A 79 8.43 -29.17 -3.05
CA ARG A 79 8.65 -30.59 -2.79
C ARG A 79 7.45 -31.42 -3.26
N GLY A 80 7.71 -32.30 -4.23
CA GLY A 80 6.71 -33.25 -4.75
C GLY A 80 5.80 -32.70 -5.85
N LYS A 81 6.05 -31.49 -6.37
CA LYS A 81 5.31 -30.96 -7.51
C LYS A 81 6.06 -31.21 -8.81
N ALA A 82 5.31 -31.71 -9.79
CA ALA A 82 5.78 -31.95 -11.13
C ALA A 82 5.41 -30.80 -12.07
N VAL A 83 6.30 -30.47 -13.00
CA VAL A 83 6.07 -29.46 -14.05
C VAL A 83 6.40 -30.06 -15.42
N LEU A 84 5.49 -29.93 -16.37
CA LEU A 84 5.71 -30.27 -17.78
C LEU A 84 6.08 -29.00 -18.54
N ILE A 85 7.20 -29.04 -19.25
CA ILE A 85 7.67 -27.92 -20.07
C ILE A 85 7.74 -28.40 -21.51
N THR A 86 7.01 -27.77 -22.41
CA THR A 86 7.04 -28.07 -23.84
C THR A 86 8.13 -27.24 -24.53
N GLY A 87 8.69 -27.74 -25.63
CA GLY A 87 9.72 -27.01 -26.39
C GLY A 87 11.05 -26.87 -25.64
N CYS A 88 11.53 -27.95 -25.03
CA CYS A 88 12.77 -27.96 -24.25
C CYS A 88 14.05 -28.21 -25.08
N ASP A 89 13.95 -28.26 -26.40
CA ASP A 89 15.08 -28.53 -27.30
C ASP A 89 16.11 -27.41 -27.36
N SER A 90 15.73 -26.15 -27.11
CA SER A 90 16.69 -25.05 -27.09
C SER A 90 16.17 -23.80 -26.35
N GLY A 91 17.02 -22.79 -26.23
CA GLY A 91 16.64 -21.46 -25.77
C GLY A 91 16.03 -21.42 -24.36
N PHE A 92 14.89 -20.74 -24.24
CA PHE A 92 14.25 -20.45 -22.96
C PHE A 92 13.70 -21.71 -22.27
N GLY A 93 13.02 -22.59 -22.99
CA GLY A 93 12.44 -23.82 -22.42
C GLY A 93 13.52 -24.73 -21.81
N HIS A 94 14.64 -24.88 -22.53
CA HIS A 94 15.81 -25.62 -22.03
C HIS A 94 16.40 -25.03 -20.74
N ALA A 95 16.61 -23.70 -20.73
CA ALA A 95 17.13 -23.02 -19.54
C ALA A 95 16.15 -23.07 -18.36
N LEU A 96 14.85 -22.98 -18.63
CA LEU A 96 13.78 -23.09 -17.64
C LEU A 96 13.74 -24.48 -17.01
N ALA A 97 13.84 -25.53 -17.81
CA ALA A 97 13.88 -26.92 -17.32
C ALA A 97 15.02 -27.13 -16.32
N ILE A 98 16.22 -26.65 -16.66
CA ILE A 98 17.40 -26.73 -15.77
C ILE A 98 17.19 -25.88 -14.52
N ARG A 99 16.57 -24.70 -14.64
CA ARG A 99 16.37 -23.82 -13.49
C ARG A 99 15.35 -24.41 -12.50
N LEU A 100 14.25 -24.97 -12.99
CA LEU A 100 13.21 -25.56 -12.16
C LEU A 100 13.67 -26.86 -11.48
N GLU A 101 14.44 -27.70 -12.18
CA GLU A 101 15.05 -28.88 -11.57
C GLU A 101 15.97 -28.48 -10.40
N ARG A 102 16.83 -27.47 -10.59
CA ARG A 102 17.71 -26.95 -9.52
C ARG A 102 16.95 -26.33 -8.34
N MET A 103 15.72 -25.88 -8.56
CA MET A 103 14.86 -25.38 -7.49
C MET A 103 14.18 -26.51 -6.71
N GLY A 104 14.28 -27.76 -7.18
CA GLY A 104 13.74 -28.95 -6.53
C GLY A 104 12.41 -29.44 -7.10
N PHE A 105 12.00 -28.96 -8.28
CA PHE A 105 10.82 -29.49 -8.98
C PHE A 105 11.16 -30.79 -9.71
N THR A 106 10.20 -31.69 -9.81
CA THR A 106 10.26 -32.78 -10.79
C THR A 106 9.87 -32.22 -12.16
N VAL A 107 10.81 -32.17 -13.09
CA VAL A 107 10.62 -31.56 -14.41
C VAL A 107 10.49 -32.65 -15.47
N PHE A 108 9.40 -32.58 -16.22
CA PHE A 108 9.19 -33.33 -17.46
C PHE A 108 9.46 -32.39 -18.63
N ALA A 109 10.59 -32.57 -19.30
CA ALA A 109 11.00 -31.78 -20.46
C ALA A 109 10.49 -32.44 -21.74
N GLY A 110 9.46 -31.87 -22.34
CA GLY A 110 8.93 -32.23 -23.65
C GLY A 110 9.82 -31.67 -24.76
N CYS A 111 10.48 -32.58 -25.48
CA CYS A 111 11.37 -32.30 -26.60
C CYS A 111 10.76 -32.87 -27.88
N LEU A 112 10.86 -32.15 -29.00
CA LEU A 112 10.33 -32.62 -30.28
C LEU A 112 11.03 -33.90 -30.75
N PHE A 113 12.35 -33.99 -30.54
CA PHE A 113 13.16 -35.14 -30.90
C PHE A 113 13.85 -35.72 -29.65
N GLU A 114 13.49 -36.95 -29.27
CA GLU A 114 14.11 -37.66 -28.15
C GLU A 114 15.47 -38.29 -28.54
N SER A 115 15.66 -38.59 -29.83
CA SER A 115 16.85 -39.20 -30.40
C SER A 115 18.01 -38.20 -30.54
N GLN A 116 19.21 -38.70 -30.85
CA GLN A 116 20.47 -37.94 -31.00
C GLN A 116 20.43 -36.74 -31.96
N GLU A 117 19.35 -36.57 -32.72
CA GLU A 117 19.13 -35.41 -33.60
C GLU A 117 18.72 -34.14 -32.81
N GLY A 118 18.17 -34.31 -31.61
CA GLY A 118 17.88 -33.20 -30.70
C GLY A 118 19.06 -32.89 -29.78
N GLU A 119 19.93 -31.94 -30.15
CA GLU A 119 21.06 -31.50 -29.30
C GLU A 119 20.60 -31.10 -27.88
N GLY A 120 19.42 -30.46 -27.77
CA GLY A 120 18.85 -30.06 -26.49
C GLY A 120 18.42 -31.21 -25.59
N ALA A 121 17.72 -32.18 -26.15
CA ALA A 121 17.26 -33.37 -25.45
C ALA A 121 18.45 -34.19 -24.92
N ALA A 122 19.47 -34.39 -25.77
CA ALA A 122 20.71 -35.06 -25.38
C ALA A 122 21.44 -34.30 -24.26
N LYS A 123 21.47 -32.97 -24.33
CA LYS A 123 22.08 -32.12 -23.30
C LYS A 123 21.31 -32.14 -21.98
N LEU A 124 19.99 -32.26 -21.99
CA LEU A 124 19.19 -32.44 -20.77
C LEU A 124 19.40 -33.84 -20.18
N LYS A 125 19.41 -34.88 -21.01
CA LYS A 125 19.68 -36.27 -20.58
C LYS A 125 21.09 -36.43 -19.99
N SER A 126 22.10 -35.77 -20.56
CA SER A 126 23.48 -35.85 -20.08
C SER A 126 23.70 -35.23 -18.70
N LEU A 127 22.79 -34.37 -18.22
CA LEU A 127 22.82 -33.86 -16.85
C LEU A 127 22.58 -34.95 -15.80
N GLY A 128 21.96 -36.08 -16.18
CA GLY A 128 21.81 -37.27 -15.34
C GLY A 128 21.05 -37.02 -14.03
N ARG A 129 20.10 -36.08 -14.03
CA ARG A 129 19.35 -35.69 -12.82
C ARG A 129 18.16 -36.61 -12.60
N LYS A 130 17.92 -37.01 -11.35
CA LYS A 130 16.83 -37.91 -10.98
C LYS A 130 15.45 -37.29 -11.19
N ASP A 131 15.37 -35.97 -10.98
CA ASP A 131 14.13 -35.20 -11.04
C ASP A 131 13.94 -34.51 -12.40
N LEU A 132 14.73 -34.86 -13.43
CA LEU A 132 14.59 -34.37 -14.80
C LEU A 132 14.34 -35.54 -15.75
N HIS A 133 13.14 -35.57 -16.33
CA HIS A 133 12.73 -36.59 -17.28
C HIS A 133 12.53 -35.95 -18.64
N VAL A 134 13.25 -36.44 -19.66
CA VAL A 134 13.07 -35.99 -21.04
C VAL A 134 12.07 -36.91 -21.71
N ILE A 135 11.01 -36.34 -22.29
CA ILE A 135 9.92 -37.04 -22.97
C ILE A 135 9.83 -36.51 -24.40
N GLN A 136 9.58 -37.39 -25.37
CA GLN A 136 9.25 -36.97 -26.72
C GLN A 136 7.84 -36.34 -26.76
N LEU A 137 7.73 -35.10 -27.23
CA LEU A 137 6.48 -34.38 -27.29
C LEU A 137 6.42 -33.50 -28.54
N ASP A 138 5.67 -33.94 -29.54
CA ASP A 138 5.25 -33.11 -30.66
C ASP A 138 3.94 -32.41 -30.30
N VAL A 139 3.92 -31.08 -30.38
CA VAL A 139 2.73 -30.25 -30.09
C VAL A 139 1.82 -30.09 -31.31
N THR A 140 2.26 -30.54 -32.48
CA THR A 140 1.53 -30.43 -33.74
C THR A 140 0.73 -31.69 -34.09
N SER A 141 0.98 -32.80 -33.41
CA SER A 141 0.18 -34.02 -33.47
C SER A 141 -0.55 -34.25 -32.15
N ASP A 142 -1.86 -34.48 -32.22
CA ASP A 142 -2.65 -34.94 -31.07
C ASP A 142 -2.42 -36.45 -30.79
N GLU A 143 -1.71 -37.12 -31.69
CA GLU A 143 -1.33 -38.52 -31.61
C GLU A 143 -0.10 -38.66 -30.72
N GLN A 144 -0.27 -39.31 -29.56
CA GLN A 144 0.77 -39.66 -28.59
C GLN A 144 0.69 -41.13 -28.20
#